data_AF-A0A7I7Q319-F1
#
_entry.id   AF-A0A7I7Q319-F1
#
_cell.length_a   1.000
_cell.length_b   1.000
_cell.length_c   1.000
_cell.angle_alpha   90.00
_cell.angle_beta   90.00
_cell.angle_gamma   90.00
#
_symmetry.space_group_name_H-M   'P 1'
#
loop_
_entity.id
_entity.type
_entity.pdbx_description
1 polymer ?
#
loop_
_entity_poly.entity_id
_entity_poly.type
_entity_poly.pdbx_seq_one_letter_code
_entity_poly.pdbx_strand_id
1 'polypeptide(L)'
;MPEFDYEKLKKEAEQYIKFEKDKKNRIAYITFDRPEAQNATSLGMRQNYADLIHKCNVDDDVKVVVIRGEGEDFGSGGDLPEQRPMLENPGLPLHHELAINDDDVKYPPGGSYR
;
A
#
# COMPACT_ATOMS: atom_id res chain seq x y z
N MET A 1 -9.31 18.42 4.12
CA MET A 1 -8.69 17.41 5.06
C MET A 1 -7.20 17.75 5.23
N PRO A 2 -6.40 17.19 6.17
CA PRO A 2 -4.95 17.41 6.10
C PRO A 2 -4.43 16.92 4.76
N GLU A 3 -3.66 17.75 4.08
CA GLU A 3 -3.04 17.40 2.81
C GLU A 3 -1.88 16.44 3.07
N PHE A 4 -1.94 15.26 2.45
CA PHE A 4 -0.88 14.26 2.59
C PHE A 4 0.06 14.36 1.40
N ASP A 5 1.36 14.44 1.68
CA ASP A 5 2.39 14.30 0.66
C ASP A 5 2.61 12.80 0.39
N TYR A 6 1.79 12.24 -0.51
CA TYR A 6 1.84 10.82 -0.85
C TYR A 6 3.17 10.43 -1.50
N GLU A 7 3.81 11.34 -2.25
CA GLU A 7 5.11 11.06 -2.85
C GLU A 7 6.19 10.92 -1.78
N LYS A 8 6.19 11.80 -0.77
CA LYS A 8 7.06 11.64 0.40
C LYS A 8 6.78 10.35 1.15
N LEU A 9 5.52 10.02 1.42
CA LEU A 9 5.16 8.78 2.12
C LEU A 9 5.61 7.53 1.36
N LYS A 10 5.40 7.50 0.04
CA LYS A 10 5.90 6.42 -0.83
C LYS A 10 7.42 6.34 -0.78
N LYS A 11 8.10 7.49 -0.84
CA LYS A 11 9.56 7.55 -0.79
C LYS A 11 10.14 6.99 0.50
N GLU A 12 9.54 7.36 1.63
CA GLU A 12 9.92 6.81 2.94
C GLU A 12 9.64 5.31 3.03
N ALA A 13 8.59 4.82 2.37
CA ALA A 13 8.20 3.42 2.35
C ALA A 13 9.03 2.53 1.39
N GLU A 14 9.83 3.10 0.48
CA GLU A 14 10.70 2.32 -0.42
C GLU A 14 11.64 1.38 0.34
N GLN A 15 12.11 1.79 1.54
CA GLN A 15 12.99 0.97 2.36
C GLN A 15 12.32 -0.30 2.90
N TYR A 16 10.98 -0.35 2.92
CA TYR A 16 10.18 -1.45 3.47
C TYR A 16 9.58 -2.34 2.38
N ILE A 17 9.92 -2.12 1.10
CA ILE A 17 9.46 -2.95 -0.01
C ILE A 17 10.63 -3.22 -0.96
N LYS A 18 11.05 -4.48 -1.05
CA LYS A 18 12.02 -4.94 -2.04
C LYS A 18 11.29 -5.29 -3.34
N PHE A 19 11.81 -4.82 -4.47
CA PHE A 19 11.31 -5.17 -5.81
C PHE A 19 12.43 -5.79 -6.65
N GLU A 20 12.23 -7.03 -7.09
CA GLU A 20 13.21 -7.79 -7.88
C GLU A 20 12.55 -8.37 -9.14
N LYS A 21 13.30 -8.48 -10.23
CA LYS A 21 12.83 -9.08 -11.49
C LYS A 21 13.74 -10.23 -11.91
N ASP A 22 13.16 -11.42 -12.07
CA ASP A 22 13.74 -12.51 -12.84
C ASP A 22 13.24 -12.43 -14.29
N LYS A 23 14.00 -11.73 -15.13
CA LYS A 23 13.64 -11.52 -16.55
C LYS A 23 13.62 -12.83 -17.36
N LYS A 24 14.43 -13.82 -16.97
CA LYS A 24 14.51 -15.09 -17.69
C LYS A 24 13.22 -15.88 -17.50
N ASN A 25 12.72 -15.95 -16.27
CA ASN A 25 11.50 -16.67 -15.94
C ASN A 25 10.23 -15.79 -16.01
N ARG A 26 10.40 -14.49 -16.28
CA ARG A 26 9.34 -13.47 -16.36
C ARG A 26 8.56 -13.33 -15.05
N ILE A 27 9.28 -13.35 -13.92
CA ILE A 27 8.71 -13.24 -12.58
C ILE A 27 9.16 -11.93 -11.94
N ALA A 28 8.21 -11.16 -11.43
CA ALA A 28 8.49 -10.05 -10.51
C ALA A 28 8.24 -10.50 -9.07
N TYR A 29 9.13 -10.12 -8.17
CA TYR A 29 8.97 -10.35 -6.73
C TYR A 29 8.78 -9.02 -6.03
N ILE A 30 7.73 -8.95 -5.21
CA ILE A 30 7.48 -7.83 -4.29
C ILE A 30 7.55 -8.42 -2.88
N THR A 31 8.52 -7.99 -2.08
CA THR A 31 8.70 -8.47 -0.70
C THR A 31 8.50 -7.31 0.28
N PHE A 32 7.55 -7.44 1.19
CA PHE A 32 7.43 -6.56 2.36
C PHE A 32 8.59 -6.82 3.31
N ASP A 33 9.32 -5.77 3.68
CA ASP A 33 10.60 -5.83 4.36
C ASP A 33 10.61 -4.94 5.61
N ARG A 34 9.68 -5.23 6.52
CA ARG A 34 9.54 -4.57 7.82
C ARG A 34 9.25 -5.61 8.91
N PRO A 35 10.12 -6.62 9.07
CA PRO A 35 9.87 -7.76 9.95
C PRO A 35 9.71 -7.36 11.42
N GLU A 36 10.34 -6.28 11.87
CA GLU A 36 10.20 -5.73 13.22
C GLU A 36 8.78 -5.25 13.55
N ALA A 37 7.97 -5.00 12.52
CA ALA A 37 6.55 -4.67 12.64
C ALA A 37 5.66 -5.77 12.04
N GLN A 38 6.16 -7.00 11.91
CA GLN A 38 5.43 -8.14 11.32
C GLN A 38 4.91 -7.83 9.91
N ASN A 39 5.66 -7.04 9.15
CA ASN A 39 5.29 -6.54 7.83
C ASN A 39 3.94 -5.80 7.80
N ALA A 40 3.57 -5.12 8.89
CA ALA A 40 2.43 -4.21 8.93
C ALA A 40 2.60 -3.08 7.90
N THR A 41 1.56 -2.88 7.10
CA THR A 41 1.61 -1.98 5.94
C THR A 41 1.14 -0.57 6.30
N SER A 42 2.06 0.40 6.21
CA SER A 42 1.72 1.82 6.28
C SER A 42 1.01 2.30 5.01
N LEU A 43 0.45 3.50 5.01
CA LEU A 43 -0.14 4.13 3.83
C LEU A 43 0.88 4.24 2.70
N GLY A 44 2.08 4.73 3.00
CA GLY A 44 3.17 4.81 2.02
C GLY A 44 3.51 3.47 1.40
N MET A 45 3.54 2.39 2.20
CA MET A 45 3.77 1.03 1.71
C MET A 45 2.64 0.57 0.78
N ARG A 46 1.38 0.81 1.15
CA ARG A 46 0.21 0.41 0.33
C ARG A 46 0.16 1.15 -1.00
N GLN A 47 0.48 2.45 -1.01
CA GLN A 47 0.54 3.25 -2.23
C GLN A 47 1.72 2.82 -3.13
N ASN A 48 2.91 2.62 -2.56
CA ASN A 48 4.07 2.11 -3.31
C ASN A 48 3.80 0.70 -3.88
N TYR A 49 3.18 -0.18 -3.09
CA TYR A 49 2.74 -1.51 -3.54
C TYR A 49 1.77 -1.41 -4.73
N ALA A 50 0.78 -0.51 -4.68
CA ALA A 50 -0.14 -0.29 -5.78
C ALA A 50 0.57 0.16 -7.06
N ASP A 51 1.53 1.09 -6.95
CA ASP A 51 2.36 1.55 -8.07
C ASP A 51 3.19 0.39 -8.67
N LEU A 52 3.76 -0.48 -7.84
CA LEU A 52 4.52 -1.65 -8.28
C LEU A 52 3.63 -2.68 -9.00
N ILE A 53 2.42 -2.93 -8.48
CA ILE A 53 1.45 -3.81 -9.15
C ILE A 53 1.04 -3.23 -10.49
N HIS A 54 0.75 -1.93 -10.56
CA HIS A 54 0.41 -1.27 -11.81
C HIS A 54 1.56 -1.34 -12.82
N LYS A 55 2.80 -1.11 -12.38
CA LYS A 55 4.00 -1.28 -13.19
C LYS A 55 4.13 -2.71 -13.73
N CYS A 56 3.91 -3.72 -12.88
CA CYS A 56 3.96 -5.12 -13.31
C CYS A 56 2.88 -5.46 -14.34
N ASN A 57 1.69 -4.87 -14.25
CA ASN A 57 0.60 -5.12 -15.19
C ASN A 57 0.92 -4.68 -16.63
N VAL A 58 1.79 -3.70 -16.81
CA VAL A 58 2.15 -3.13 -18.13
C VAL A 58 3.57 -3.50 -18.57
N ASP A 59 4.34 -4.23 -17.76
CA ASP A 59 5.70 -4.66 -18.06
C ASP A 59 5.67 -6.02 -18.78
N ASP A 60 6.02 -6.07 -20.07
CA ASP A 60 6.01 -7.32 -20.82
C ASP A 60 7.03 -8.35 -20.29
N ASP A 61 8.08 -7.92 -19.59
CA ASP A 61 9.01 -8.85 -18.94
C ASP A 61 8.35 -9.59 -17.76
N VAL A 62 7.15 -9.22 -17.32
CA VAL A 62 6.46 -9.80 -16.16
C VAL A 62 5.23 -10.59 -16.61
N LYS A 63 5.16 -11.86 -16.21
CA LYS A 63 4.00 -12.75 -16.42
C LYS A 63 3.47 -13.35 -15.12
N VAL A 64 4.30 -13.37 -14.08
CA VAL A 64 3.92 -13.80 -12.74
C VAL A 64 4.42 -12.76 -11.75
N VAL A 65 3.59 -12.38 -10.79
CA VAL A 65 3.98 -11.58 -9.63
C VAL A 65 3.92 -12.48 -8.40
N VAL A 66 5.00 -12.53 -7.64
CA VAL A 66 5.08 -13.24 -6.36
C VAL A 66 5.17 -12.20 -5.25
N ILE A 67 4.23 -12.24 -4.32
CA ILE A 67 4.17 -11.32 -3.18
C ILE A 67 4.62 -12.10 -1.93
N ARG A 68 5.52 -11.52 -1.15
CA ARG A 68 6.19 -12.17 -0.01
C ARG A 68 6.32 -11.20 1.17
N GLY A 69 6.56 -11.74 2.35
CA GLY A 69 7.10 -10.99 3.51
C GLY A 69 8.49 -11.51 3.86
N GLU A 70 9.38 -10.62 4.28
CA GLU A 70 10.67 -10.97 4.89
C GLU A 70 10.45 -11.49 6.32
N GLY A 71 11.24 -12.47 6.74
CA GLY A 71 11.13 -13.06 8.07
C GLY A 71 10.00 -14.10 8.18
N GLU A 72 9.38 -14.16 9.36
CA GLU A 72 8.42 -15.22 9.71
C GLU A 72 6.97 -14.90 9.30
N ASP A 73 6.66 -13.62 9.12
CA ASP A 73 5.30 -13.14 8.85
C ASP A 73 5.18 -12.65 7.40
N PHE A 74 4.12 -13.05 6.69
CA PHE A 74 3.79 -12.43 5.40
C PHE A 74 3.41 -10.94 5.57
N GLY A 75 2.56 -10.66 6.56
CA GLY A 75 2.01 -9.35 6.86
C GLY A 75 0.91 -9.46 7.93
N SER A 76 0.90 -8.54 8.88
CA SER A 76 -0.08 -8.49 9.98
C SER A 76 -1.31 -7.61 9.67
N GLY A 77 -1.33 -6.95 8.52
CA GLY A 77 -2.42 -6.07 8.08
C GLY A 77 -2.00 -4.60 7.98
N GLY A 78 -2.90 -3.70 8.35
CA GLY A 78 -2.62 -2.26 8.40
C GLY A 78 -1.78 -1.87 9.62
N ASP A 79 -0.96 -0.84 9.48
CA ASP A 79 -0.21 -0.27 10.59
C ASP A 79 -1.17 0.33 11.64
N LEU A 80 -1.25 -0.30 12.81
CA LEU A 80 -2.18 0.09 13.88
C LEU A 80 -1.98 1.53 14.38
N PRO A 81 -0.74 2.02 14.63
CA PRO A 81 -0.51 3.43 14.91
C PRO A 81 -1.13 4.38 13.88
N GLU A 82 -0.97 4.07 12.59
CA GLU A 82 -1.53 4.88 11.50
C GLU A 82 -3.06 4.76 11.39
N GLN A 83 -3.61 3.57 11.63
CA GLN A 83 -5.06 3.32 11.57
C GLN A 83 -5.83 3.80 12.80
N ARG A 84 -5.15 4.13 13.90
CA ARG A 84 -5.80 4.54 15.15
C ARG A 84 -6.85 5.66 14.97
N PRO A 85 -6.59 6.76 14.24
CA PRO A 85 -7.58 7.82 14.05
C PRO A 85 -8.84 7.35 13.33
N MET A 86 -8.73 6.38 12.42
CA MET A 86 -9.89 5.76 11.75
C MET A 86 -10.70 4.91 12.73
N LEU A 87 -10.03 4.12 13.58
CA LEU A 87 -10.70 3.26 14.56
C LEU A 87 -11.41 4.07 15.66
N GLU A 88 -10.85 5.23 16.03
CA GLU A 88 -11.43 6.12 17.04
C GLU A 88 -12.56 7.00 16.49
N ASN A 89 -12.69 7.15 15.16
CA ASN A 89 -13.69 8.00 14.52
C ASN A 89 -14.50 7.22 13.45
N PRO A 90 -15.48 6.40 13.86
CA PRO A 90 -16.36 5.68 12.93
C PRO A 90 -17.11 6.67 12.03
N GLY A 91 -16.80 6.67 10.73
CA GLY A 91 -17.35 7.61 9.75
C GLY A 91 -16.35 8.60 9.17
N LEU A 92 -15.08 8.57 9.58
CA LEU A 92 -14.01 9.32 8.94
C LEU A 92 -13.89 8.90 7.45
N PRO A 93 -13.97 9.86 6.50
CA PRO A 93 -13.74 9.55 5.09
C PRO A 93 -12.31 9.03 4.86
N LEU A 94 -12.17 7.91 4.16
CA LEU A 94 -10.88 7.26 3.91
C LEU A 94 -10.16 7.84 2.68
N HIS A 95 -10.30 9.14 2.38
CA HIS A 95 -9.65 9.75 1.21
C HIS A 95 -8.13 9.63 1.26
N HIS A 96 -7.57 9.80 2.46
CA HIS A 96 -6.15 9.64 2.74
C HIS A 96 -5.66 8.22 2.42
N GLU A 97 -6.46 7.20 2.69
CA GLU A 97 -6.16 5.80 2.37
C GLU A 97 -6.10 5.53 0.86
N LEU A 98 -6.84 6.31 0.08
CA LEU A 98 -6.95 6.17 -1.37
C LEU A 98 -6.04 7.13 -2.16
N ALA A 99 -5.13 7.84 -1.48
CA ALA A 99 -4.29 8.87 -2.07
C ALA A 99 -5.07 10.03 -2.75
N ILE A 100 -6.18 10.45 -2.15
CA ILE A 100 -7.05 11.51 -2.68
C ILE A 100 -6.86 12.79 -1.86
N ASN A 101 -6.29 13.83 -2.49
CA ASN A 101 -6.19 15.20 -1.96
C ASN A 101 -7.20 16.14 -2.66
N ASP A 102 -8.43 15.67 -2.83
CA ASP A 102 -9.50 16.43 -3.48
C ASP A 102 -10.70 16.51 -2.52
N ASP A 103 -10.97 17.72 -2.02
CA ASP A 103 -12.08 17.98 -1.08
C ASP A 103 -13.46 17.93 -1.78
N ASP A 104 -13.51 17.94 -3.12
CA ASP A 104 -14.75 17.78 -3.89
C ASP A 104 -15.16 16.31 -4.06
N VAL A 105 -14.24 15.37 -3.80
CA VAL A 105 -14.55 13.94 -3.74
C VAL A 105 -15.29 13.65 -2.44
N LYS A 106 -16.45 12.97 -2.55
CA LYS A 106 -17.30 12.63 -1.42
C LYS A 106 -17.53 11.13 -1.36
N TYR A 107 -17.27 10.54 -0.19
CA TYR A 107 -17.62 9.14 0.06
C TYR A 107 -19.13 8.93 -0.10
N PRO A 108 -19.55 7.78 -0.64
CA PRO A 108 -20.95 7.40 -0.64
C PRO A 108 -21.51 7.39 0.80
N PRO A 109 -22.79 7.73 0.99
CA PRO A 109 -23.42 7.62 2.30
C PRO A 109 -23.33 6.19 2.86
N GLY A 110 -23.22 6.07 4.18
CA GLY A 110 -23.25 4.76 4.84
C GLY A 110 -24.52 3.97 4.49
N GLY A 111 -24.37 2.68 4.20
CA GLY A 111 -25.47 1.81 3.77
C GLY A 111 -25.83 1.92 2.28
N SER A 112 -25.06 2.67 1.48
CA SER A 112 -25.19 2.64 0.03
C SER A 112 -24.43 1.45 -0.59
N TYR A 113 -24.92 0.94 -1.73
CA TYR A 113 -24.27 -0.13 -2.50
C TYR A 113 -23.30 0.40 -3.57
N ARG A 114 -22.79 1.63 -3.39
CA ARG A 114 -21.78 2.24 -4.25
C ARG A 114 -20.45 2.32 -3.54
#